data_AF-A0A432GY21-F1
#
_entry.id   AF-A0A432GY21-F1
#
_cell.length_a   1.000
_cell.length_b   1.000
_cell.length_c   1.000
_cell.angle_alpha   90.00
_cell.angle_beta   90.00
_cell.angle_gamma   90.00
#
_symmetry.space_group_name_H-M   'P 1'
#
loop_
_entity.id
_entity.type
_entity.pdbx_description
1 polymer ?
#
loop_
_entity_poly.entity_id
_entity_poly.type
_entity_poly.pdbx_seq_one_letter_code
_entity_poly.pdbx_strand_id
1 'polypeptide(L)'
;VGRAGSLESPAGPDVIDFPPGLPVAIIDQRDSKWPDDPVRDQGWRYRGHQRDAQRKPIFRISGPGGVEMTELVVPLVAADGVHLRRIFRFEGDTLPRNLAMRFARSKQISPAGDDAWITGEGMTLAVRGLSAAVVEVDGMMELRASVTRAGAEVEVEVRW
;
A
#
# COMPACT_ATOMS: atom_id res chain seq x y z
N VAL A 1 -26.27 1.98 15.50
CA VAL A 1 -25.83 0.60 15.77
C VAL A 1 -25.42 -0.02 14.44
N GLY A 2 -24.13 -0.03 14.12
CA GLY A 2 -23.58 -0.78 12.98
C GLY A 2 -22.78 -1.94 13.56
N ARG A 3 -23.42 -3.10 13.71
CA ARG A 3 -22.75 -4.30 14.23
C ARG A 3 -22.06 -4.99 13.06
N ALA A 4 -20.80 -4.64 12.82
CA ALA A 4 -19.88 -5.59 12.20
C ALA A 4 -19.43 -6.56 13.32
N GLY A 5 -20.37 -7.38 13.78
CA GLY A 5 -20.10 -8.50 14.67
C GLY A 5 -19.87 -9.73 13.82
N SER A 6 -18.67 -10.30 13.94
CA SER A 6 -18.09 -11.39 13.15
C SER A 6 -17.65 -11.00 11.73
N LEU A 7 -16.34 -10.85 11.58
CA LEU A 7 -15.65 -10.84 10.29
C LEU A 7 -15.90 -12.20 9.63
N GLU A 8 -16.82 -12.26 8.67
CA GLU A 8 -16.82 -13.35 7.70
C GLU A 8 -15.46 -13.32 7.00
N SER A 9 -14.70 -14.41 7.13
CA SER A 9 -13.53 -14.60 6.27
C SER A 9 -14.03 -14.79 4.84
N PRO A 10 -13.30 -14.30 3.82
CA PRO A 10 -13.74 -14.46 2.43
C PRO A 10 -14.04 -15.94 2.14
N ALA A 11 -15.17 -16.22 1.49
CA ALA A 11 -15.63 -17.59 1.25
C ALA A 11 -14.79 -18.37 0.22
N GLY A 12 -13.73 -17.76 -0.35
CA GLY A 12 -12.90 -18.32 -1.40
C GLY A 12 -11.42 -18.40 -1.01
N PRO A 13 -10.63 -19.25 -1.71
CA PRO A 13 -9.19 -19.40 -1.46
C PRO A 13 -8.37 -18.20 -1.96
N ASP A 14 -8.91 -17.40 -2.87
CA ASP A 14 -8.22 -16.28 -3.52
C ASP A 14 -8.23 -15.02 -2.63
N VAL A 15 -7.58 -15.10 -1.47
CA VAL A 15 -7.45 -14.02 -0.49
C VAL A 15 -6.12 -13.31 -0.64
N ILE A 16 -6.15 -11.98 -0.68
CA ILE A 16 -4.93 -11.15 -0.62
C ILE A 16 -4.75 -10.65 0.81
N ASP A 17 -3.66 -11.06 1.44
CA ASP A 17 -3.26 -10.55 2.75
C ASP A 17 -2.23 -9.42 2.61
N PHE A 18 -2.72 -8.18 2.71
CA PHE A 18 -1.85 -7.02 2.81
C PHE A 18 -1.33 -6.83 4.24
N PRO A 19 -0.15 -6.20 4.42
CA PRO A 19 0.31 -5.80 5.75
C PRO A 19 -0.75 -4.96 6.46
N PRO A 20 -0.97 -5.16 7.77
CA PRO A 20 -2.00 -4.44 8.50
C PRO A 20 -1.72 -2.94 8.55
N GLY A 21 -2.79 -2.16 8.60
CA GLY A 21 -2.73 -0.69 8.67
C GLY A 21 -2.71 -0.01 7.31
N LEU A 22 -2.29 1.26 7.30
CA LEU A 22 -2.14 2.04 6.08
C LEU A 22 -0.81 1.67 5.39
N PRO A 23 -0.74 1.56 4.06
CA PRO A 23 0.50 1.24 3.36
C PRO A 23 1.48 2.42 3.31
N VAL A 24 1.27 3.48 4.09
CA VAL A 24 2.15 4.65 4.20
C VAL A 24 2.35 5.04 5.66
N ALA A 25 3.57 5.45 5.99
CA ALA A 25 3.95 5.95 7.31
C ALA A 25 5.12 6.94 7.21
N ILE A 26 5.36 7.69 8.28
CA ILE A 26 6.58 8.46 8.48
C ILE A 26 7.49 7.62 9.39
N ILE A 27 8.67 7.24 8.92
CA ILE A 27 9.58 6.31 9.62
C ILE A 27 10.97 6.93 9.78
N ASP A 28 11.74 6.62 10.83
CA ASP A 28 13.03 7.31 11.04
C ASP A 28 14.04 7.04 9.91
N GLN A 29 14.17 5.79 9.50
CA GLN A 29 15.03 5.33 8.42
C GLN A 29 14.37 4.19 7.64
N ARG A 30 14.97 3.84 6.49
CA ARG A 30 14.38 2.91 5.52
C ARG A 30 14.08 1.51 6.10
N ASP A 31 14.89 1.05 7.05
CA ASP A 31 14.81 -0.23 7.74
C ASP A 31 14.30 -0.11 9.19
N SER A 32 13.75 1.05 9.58
CA SER A 32 13.08 1.19 10.88
C SER A 32 11.89 0.25 11.00
N LYS A 33 11.56 -0.12 12.24
CA LYS A 33 10.28 -0.76 12.55
C LYS A 33 9.13 0.05 11.97
N TRP A 34 8.18 -0.63 11.33
CA TRP A 34 6.96 0.03 10.87
C TRP A 34 6.10 0.42 12.08
N PRO A 35 5.52 1.63 12.14
CA PRO A 35 4.70 2.05 13.25
C PRO A 35 3.52 1.09 13.49
N ASP A 36 3.38 0.63 14.74
CA ASP A 36 2.36 -0.32 15.19
C ASP A 36 1.22 0.36 15.98
N ASP A 37 1.38 1.63 16.36
CA ASP A 37 0.30 2.44 16.93
C ASP A 37 -0.91 2.50 16.00
N PRO A 38 -2.13 2.73 16.53
CA PRO A 38 -3.29 2.96 15.69
C PRO A 38 -3.04 4.07 14.65
N VAL A 39 -3.42 3.82 13.39
CA VAL A 39 -3.23 4.76 12.26
C VAL A 39 -3.76 6.18 12.58
N ARG A 40 -4.82 6.27 13.40
CA ARG A 40 -5.36 7.56 13.86
C ARG A 40 -4.45 8.29 14.86
N ASP A 41 -3.76 7.57 15.72
CA ASP A 41 -2.86 8.17 16.71
C ASP A 41 -1.58 8.67 16.03
N GLN A 42 -1.20 8.02 14.93
CA GLN A 42 -0.17 8.49 13.99
C GLN A 42 -0.60 9.71 13.12
N GLY A 43 -1.80 10.26 13.33
CA GLY A 43 -2.26 11.47 12.63
C GLY A 43 -2.91 11.26 11.25
N TRP A 44 -3.00 10.02 10.75
CA TRP A 44 -3.68 9.74 9.48
C TRP A 44 -5.21 9.74 9.61
N ARG A 45 -5.91 10.29 8.63
CA ARG A 45 -7.37 10.43 8.65
C ARG A 45 -7.96 10.10 7.29
N TYR A 46 -8.90 9.16 7.25
CA TYR A 46 -9.77 8.98 6.08
C TYR A 46 -10.71 10.18 5.91
N ARG A 47 -10.77 10.73 4.69
CA ARG A 47 -11.53 11.94 4.33
C ARG A 47 -12.70 11.65 3.38
N GLY A 48 -13.18 10.40 3.39
CA GLY A 48 -14.20 9.95 2.46
C GLY A 48 -13.61 9.56 1.10
N HIS A 49 -14.49 9.33 0.13
CA HIS A 49 -14.11 9.01 -1.24
C HIS A 49 -14.83 9.93 -2.22
N GLN A 50 -14.25 10.08 -3.38
CA GLN A 50 -14.92 10.61 -4.58
C GLN A 50 -15.04 9.48 -5.60
N ARG A 51 -15.71 9.74 -6.72
CA ARG A 51 -15.82 8.78 -7.81
C ARG A 51 -15.14 9.35 -9.05
N ASP A 52 -14.37 8.52 -9.74
CA ASP A 52 -13.83 8.87 -11.06
C ASP A 52 -14.93 8.89 -12.13
N ALA A 53 -14.55 9.21 -13.37
CA ALA A 53 -15.48 9.27 -14.49
C ALA A 53 -16.21 7.94 -14.77
N GLN A 54 -15.59 6.80 -14.41
CA GLN A 54 -16.17 5.47 -14.53
C GLN A 54 -16.79 4.98 -13.20
N ARG A 55 -17.06 5.91 -12.27
CA ARG A 55 -17.66 5.67 -10.96
C ARG A 55 -16.85 4.79 -10.01
N LYS A 56 -15.56 4.60 -10.26
CA LYS A 56 -14.67 3.89 -9.33
C LYS A 56 -14.31 4.80 -8.15
N PRO A 57 -14.33 4.30 -6.91
CA PRO A 57 -14.02 5.11 -5.75
C PRO A 57 -12.54 5.50 -5.73
N ILE A 58 -12.29 6.78 -5.47
CA ILE A 58 -10.98 7.33 -5.12
C ILE A 58 -11.03 7.67 -3.64
N PHE A 59 -10.36 6.89 -2.80
CA PHE A 59 -10.29 7.11 -1.37
C PHE A 59 -9.33 8.25 -1.07
N ARG A 60 -9.68 9.12 -0.12
CA ARG A 60 -8.86 10.28 0.27
C ARG A 60 -8.40 10.12 1.71
N ILE A 61 -7.12 10.35 1.95
CA ILE A 61 -6.47 10.20 3.25
C ILE A 61 -5.55 11.40 3.47
N SER A 62 -5.72 12.13 4.56
CA SER A 62 -4.77 13.17 4.98
C SER A 62 -3.84 12.62 6.06
N GLY A 63 -2.59 13.07 6.10
CA GLY A 63 -1.58 12.65 7.07
C GLY A 63 -0.83 13.80 7.73
N PRO A 64 0.10 13.48 8.66
CA PRO A 64 0.98 14.47 9.26
C PRO A 64 1.82 15.21 8.21
N GLY A 65 2.21 16.45 8.53
CA GLY A 65 3.03 17.26 7.63
C GLY A 65 2.30 17.76 6.37
N GLY A 66 0.96 17.72 6.36
CA GLY A 66 0.16 18.21 5.23
C GLY A 66 0.07 17.25 4.05
N VAL A 67 0.44 15.97 4.24
CA VAL A 67 0.35 14.94 3.21
C VAL A 67 -1.11 14.69 2.86
N GLU A 68 -1.44 14.77 1.58
CA GLU A 68 -2.73 14.31 1.03
C GLU A 68 -2.47 13.11 0.12
N MET A 69 -3.00 11.95 0.47
CA MET A 69 -2.91 10.73 -0.30
C MET A 69 -4.27 10.36 -0.88
N THR A 70 -4.30 9.97 -2.14
CA THR A 70 -5.46 9.31 -2.73
C THR A 70 -5.12 7.89 -3.16
N GLU A 71 -6.12 7.01 -3.14
CA GLU A 71 -6.00 5.64 -3.61
C GLU A 71 -7.17 5.30 -4.53
N LEU A 72 -6.87 4.82 -5.72
CA LEU A 72 -7.82 4.19 -6.65
C LEU A 72 -7.52 2.70 -6.74
N VAL A 73 -8.53 1.87 -6.54
CA VAL A 73 -8.44 0.41 -6.65
C VAL A 73 -9.18 -0.04 -7.90
N VAL A 74 -8.49 -0.74 -8.80
CA VAL A 74 -9.00 -1.19 -10.09
C VAL A 74 -8.80 -2.71 -10.21
N PRO A 75 -9.88 -3.51 -10.27
CA PRO A 75 -9.76 -4.91 -10.64
C PRO A 75 -9.42 -5.01 -12.14
N LEU A 76 -8.48 -5.87 -12.49
CA LEU A 76 -8.09 -6.16 -13.87
C LEU A 76 -8.40 -7.63 -14.16
N VAL A 77 -9.10 -7.88 -15.26
CA VAL A 77 -9.29 -9.26 -15.77
C VAL A 77 -8.23 -9.48 -16.85
N ALA A 78 -7.37 -10.46 -16.65
CA ALA A 78 -6.31 -10.85 -17.57
C ALA A 78 -6.46 -12.33 -17.93
N ALA A 79 -5.67 -12.79 -18.91
CA ALA A 79 -5.72 -14.18 -19.35
C ALA A 79 -5.23 -15.17 -18.28
N ASP A 80 -4.34 -14.71 -17.39
CA ASP A 80 -3.75 -15.45 -16.27
C ASP A 80 -4.54 -15.33 -14.96
N GLY A 81 -5.63 -14.55 -14.92
CA GLY A 81 -6.49 -14.44 -13.75
C GLY A 81 -7.02 -13.03 -13.50
N VAL A 82 -7.45 -12.78 -12.26
CA VAL A 82 -7.86 -11.44 -11.81
C VAL A 82 -6.69 -10.81 -11.06
N HIS A 83 -6.28 -9.62 -11.48
CA HIS A 83 -5.26 -8.83 -10.78
C HIS A 83 -5.90 -7.63 -10.08
N LEU A 84 -5.19 -7.08 -9.12
CA LEU A 84 -5.57 -5.86 -8.43
C LEU A 84 -4.55 -4.78 -8.76
N ARG A 85 -5.00 -3.71 -9.40
CA ARG A 85 -4.18 -2.51 -9.61
C ARG A 85 -4.59 -1.42 -8.63
N ARG A 86 -3.64 -1.00 -7.79
CA ARG A 86 -3.79 0.10 -6.83
C ARG A 86 -2.97 1.28 -7.33
N ILE A 87 -3.59 2.45 -7.43
CA ILE A 87 -2.94 3.68 -7.88
C ILE A 87 -3.01 4.68 -6.73
N PHE A 88 -1.84 5.07 -6.22
CA PHE A 88 -1.70 6.06 -5.17
C PHE A 88 -1.22 7.37 -5.76
N ARG A 89 -1.77 8.50 -5.29
CA ARG A 89 -1.21 9.83 -5.57
C ARG A 89 -0.94 10.56 -4.28
N PHE A 90 0.21 11.21 -4.20
CA PHE A 90 0.65 11.99 -3.06
C PHE A 90 0.73 13.47 -3.43
N GLU A 91 0.03 14.29 -2.68
CA GLU A 91 -0.03 15.75 -2.80
C GLU A 91 0.29 16.41 -1.46
N GLY A 92 0.49 17.73 -1.51
CA GLY A 92 0.82 18.57 -0.37
C GLY A 92 1.87 19.62 -0.75
N ASP A 93 1.96 20.72 0.02
CA ASP A 93 2.93 21.78 -0.25
C ASP A 93 4.38 21.28 -0.13
N THR A 94 4.63 20.40 0.86
CA THR A 94 5.86 19.64 1.02
C THR A 94 5.54 18.25 1.58
N LEU A 95 6.33 17.24 1.24
CA LEU A 95 6.21 15.92 1.85
C LEU A 95 7.28 15.75 2.94
N PRO A 96 6.95 15.07 4.06
CA PRO A 96 7.96 14.65 5.04
C PRO A 96 9.07 13.85 4.35
N ARG A 97 10.34 14.19 4.63
CA ARG A 97 11.54 13.56 4.04
C ARG A 97 11.52 12.03 4.14
N ASN A 98 10.91 11.54 5.20
CA ASN A 98 10.92 10.15 5.62
C ASN A 98 9.54 9.49 5.51
N LEU A 99 8.69 10.05 4.64
CA LEU A 99 7.46 9.40 4.18
C LEU A 99 7.83 8.16 3.36
N ALA A 100 7.30 7.01 3.77
CA ALA A 100 7.59 5.72 3.14
C ALA A 100 6.30 4.94 2.91
N MET A 101 6.31 4.13 1.87
CA MET A 101 5.30 3.11 1.60
C MET A 101 5.82 1.72 1.92
N ARG A 102 4.92 0.85 2.39
CA ARG A 102 5.14 -0.59 2.57
C ARG A 102 4.12 -1.36 1.75
N PHE A 103 4.61 -2.15 0.80
CA PHE A 103 3.79 -2.88 -0.16
C PHE A 103 3.52 -4.32 0.28
N ALA A 104 4.51 -4.96 0.91
CA ALA A 104 4.42 -6.34 1.38
C ALA A 104 5.29 -6.55 2.62
N ARG A 105 4.96 -7.57 3.43
CA ARG A 105 5.76 -8.09 4.54
C ARG A 105 5.66 -9.61 4.51
N SER A 106 6.78 -10.31 4.46
CA SER A 106 6.83 -11.78 4.38
C SER A 106 8.13 -12.31 5.00
N LYS A 107 8.19 -13.62 5.27
CA LYS A 107 9.46 -14.28 5.62
C LYS A 107 10.44 -14.31 4.45
N GLN A 108 9.94 -14.24 3.22
CA GLN A 108 10.74 -14.23 2.00
C GLN A 108 10.12 -13.25 1.00
N ILE A 109 10.94 -12.40 0.39
CA ILE A 109 10.58 -11.58 -0.76
C ILE A 109 11.72 -11.67 -1.76
N SER A 110 11.44 -12.17 -2.96
CA SER A 110 12.43 -12.36 -4.01
C SER A 110 12.08 -11.53 -5.25
N PRO A 111 13.06 -11.03 -6.03
CA PRO A 111 12.79 -10.43 -7.33
C PRO A 111 12.07 -11.43 -8.25
N ALA A 112 11.10 -10.94 -9.03
CA ALA A 112 10.28 -11.73 -9.95
C ALA A 112 10.31 -11.20 -11.40
N GLY A 113 11.13 -10.17 -11.66
CA GLY A 113 11.24 -9.48 -12.95
C GLY A 113 11.55 -8.01 -12.72
N ASP A 114 11.55 -7.23 -13.81
CA ASP A 114 11.75 -5.77 -13.73
C ASP A 114 10.62 -5.13 -12.93
N ASP A 115 11.01 -4.39 -11.87
CA ASP A 115 10.09 -3.74 -10.93
C ASP A 115 9.06 -4.68 -10.28
N ALA A 116 9.35 -5.98 -10.22
CA ALA A 116 8.45 -7.00 -9.66
C ALA A 116 9.11 -7.86 -8.57
N TRP A 117 8.32 -8.21 -7.56
CA TRP A 117 8.72 -9.06 -6.44
C TRP A 117 7.65 -10.10 -6.13
N ILE A 118 8.06 -11.26 -5.65
CA ILE A 118 7.19 -12.33 -5.18
C ILE A 118 7.43 -12.61 -3.69
N THR A 119 6.36 -12.71 -2.92
CA THR A 119 6.44 -13.10 -1.50
C THR A 119 6.51 -14.62 -1.35
N GLY A 120 6.93 -15.11 -0.18
CA GLY A 120 6.95 -16.55 0.11
C GLY A 120 5.57 -17.21 0.02
N GLU A 121 4.51 -16.41 0.19
CA GLU A 121 3.11 -16.80 0.06
C GLU A 121 2.61 -16.85 -1.40
N GLY A 122 3.44 -16.46 -2.38
CA GLY A 122 3.10 -16.49 -3.81
C GLY A 122 2.52 -15.18 -4.37
N MET A 123 2.28 -14.17 -3.54
CA MET A 123 1.80 -12.86 -4.00
C MET A 123 2.90 -12.16 -4.80
N THR A 124 2.60 -11.84 -6.05
CA THR A 124 3.48 -11.05 -6.93
C THR A 124 3.04 -9.60 -6.94
N LEU A 125 3.97 -8.67 -6.71
CA LEU A 125 3.74 -7.23 -6.73
C LEU A 125 4.66 -6.58 -7.76
N ALA A 126 4.11 -5.83 -8.70
CA ALA A 126 4.87 -4.91 -9.54
C ALA A 126 4.66 -3.47 -9.06
N VAL A 127 5.74 -2.76 -8.75
CA VAL A 127 5.70 -1.38 -8.20
C VAL A 127 6.32 -0.41 -9.18
N ARG A 128 5.52 0.53 -9.68
CA ARG A 128 5.95 1.56 -10.64
C ARG A 128 5.77 2.95 -10.04
N GLY A 129 6.64 3.88 -10.45
CA GLY A 129 6.60 5.28 -10.02
C GLY A 129 7.44 5.59 -8.77
N LEU A 130 7.91 4.57 -8.04
CA LEU A 130 8.89 4.70 -6.96
C LEU A 130 9.96 3.60 -7.05
N SER A 131 11.16 3.88 -6.55
CA SER A 131 12.22 2.89 -6.40
C SER A 131 11.99 2.03 -5.16
N ALA A 132 11.27 0.93 -5.33
CA ALA A 132 11.07 -0.04 -4.26
C ALA A 132 12.31 -0.92 -4.05
N ALA A 133 12.56 -1.34 -2.81
CA ALA A 133 13.44 -2.46 -2.54
C ALA A 133 13.04 -3.17 -1.25
N VAL A 134 13.60 -4.37 -1.10
CA VAL A 134 13.44 -5.20 0.08
C VAL A 134 14.35 -4.67 1.20
N VAL A 135 13.80 -4.55 2.40
CA VAL A 135 14.54 -4.34 3.64
C VAL A 135 14.21 -5.43 4.64
N GLU A 136 15.13 -5.72 5.56
CA GLU A 136 14.88 -6.66 6.65
C GLU A 136 14.59 -5.90 7.94
N VAL A 137 13.48 -6.24 8.60
CA VAL A 137 13.00 -5.59 9.82
C VAL A 137 12.36 -6.63 10.74
N ASP A 138 12.95 -6.81 11.92
CA ASP A 138 12.50 -7.80 12.93
C ASP A 138 12.42 -9.24 12.37
N GLY A 139 13.42 -9.67 11.58
CA GLY A 139 13.47 -11.01 10.99
C GLY A 139 12.36 -11.30 9.97
N MET A 140 11.84 -10.24 9.36
CA MET A 140 10.90 -10.28 8.24
C MET A 140 11.42 -9.38 7.12
N MET A 141 11.14 -9.75 5.88
CA MET A 141 11.38 -8.91 4.72
C MET A 141 10.18 -8.00 4.47
N GLU A 142 10.45 -6.76 4.09
CA GLU A 142 9.42 -5.82 3.65
C GLU A 142 9.80 -5.15 2.34
N LEU A 143 8.86 -5.10 1.40
CA LEU A 143 9.00 -4.34 0.17
C LEU A 143 8.59 -2.89 0.46
N ARG A 144 9.56 -1.95 0.38
CA ARG A 144 9.37 -0.54 0.74
C ARG A 144 9.89 0.42 -0.32
N ALA A 145 9.30 1.61 -0.36
CA ALA A 145 9.82 2.75 -1.12
C ALA A 145 9.63 4.07 -0.35
N SER A 146 10.52 5.04 -0.56
CA SER A 146 10.36 6.40 -0.07
C SER A 146 9.51 7.23 -1.02
N VAL A 147 8.62 8.07 -0.48
CA VAL A 147 7.83 9.03 -1.25
C VAL A 147 8.46 10.41 -1.06
N THR A 148 9.22 10.88 -2.04
CA THR A 148 10.10 12.04 -1.86
C THR A 148 9.58 13.34 -2.49
N ARG A 149 8.49 13.29 -3.25
CA ARG A 149 7.95 14.44 -3.99
C ARG A 149 6.42 14.47 -4.01
N ALA A 150 5.85 15.67 -3.93
CA ALA A 150 4.44 15.89 -4.27
C ALA A 150 4.18 15.61 -5.77
N GLY A 151 2.94 15.30 -6.12
CA GLY A 151 2.55 14.76 -7.42
C GLY A 151 3.17 13.38 -7.73
N ALA A 152 3.68 12.66 -6.72
CA ALA A 152 4.13 11.29 -6.94
C ALA A 152 2.91 10.40 -7.19
N GLU A 153 2.93 9.68 -8.30
CA GLU A 153 1.97 8.64 -8.63
C GLU A 153 2.65 7.28 -8.53
N VAL A 154 2.03 6.35 -7.82
CA VAL A 154 2.56 5.02 -7.56
C VAL A 154 1.53 4.00 -8.01
N GLU A 155 1.91 3.16 -8.97
CA GLU A 155 1.08 2.04 -9.41
C GLU A 155 1.61 0.75 -8.78
N VAL A 156 0.72 0.00 -8.15
CA VAL A 156 1.01 -1.33 -7.58
C VAL A 156 0.05 -2.32 -8.22
N GLU A 157 0.57 -3.20 -9.05
CA GLU A 157 -0.16 -4.33 -9.59
C GLU A 157 0.11 -5.56 -8.73
N VAL A 158 -0.95 -6.23 -8.28
CA VAL A 158 -0.91 -7.37 -7.38
C VAL A 158 -1.56 -8.57 -8.06
N ARG A 159 -0.87 -9.71 -8.01
CA ARG A 159 -1.31 -11.02 -8.49
C ARG A 159 -1.15 -12.03 -7.35
N TRP A 160 -2.11 -12.92 -7.16
CA TRP A 160 -2.15 -13.90 -6.07
C TRP A 160 -2.79 -15.19 -6.56
#